data_AF-A0A4Y7U5U3-F1
#
_entry.id   AF-A0A4Y7U5U3-F1
#
_cell.length_a   1.000
_cell.length_b   1.000
_cell.length_c   1.000
_cell.angle_alpha   90.00
_cell.angle_beta   90.00
_cell.angle_gamma   90.00
#
_symmetry.space_group_name_H-M   'P 1'
#
loop_
_entity.id
_entity.type
_entity.pdbx_description
1 polymer ?
#
loop_
_entity_poly.entity_id
_entity_poly.type
_entity_poly.pdbx_seq_one_letter_code
_entity_poly.pdbx_strand_id
1 'polypeptide(L)'
;MKNILYLFLLISQVFFAQSSFEKGNDFYQNGKYQQAIAEYENIIKEDQQQSAELYYNLGNCYYKLNKVAPSIYNYEKALVLKPGDPQTLNNLKFAKKLTIDEIKEVPKVGFAKLIQN
;
A
#
# COMPACT_ATOMS: atom_id res chain seq x y z
N MET A 1 -25.68 39.24 4.30
CA MET A 1 -24.35 39.10 4.93
C MET A 1 -24.16 37.78 5.68
N LYS A 2 -25.15 37.30 6.44
CA LYS A 2 -25.06 35.99 7.14
C LYS A 2 -24.82 34.79 6.20
N ASN A 3 -25.41 34.80 4.99
CA ASN A 3 -25.25 33.71 4.01
C ASN A 3 -23.83 33.59 3.43
N ILE A 4 -23.08 34.70 3.37
CA ILE A 4 -21.67 34.72 2.92
C ILE A 4 -20.75 34.20 4.03
N LEU A 5 -21.08 34.47 5.30
CA LEU A 5 -20.39 33.90 6.46
C LEU A 5 -20.51 32.38 6.53
N TYR A 6 -21.68 31.81 6.24
CA TYR A 6 -21.86 30.35 6.18
C TYR A 6 -21.09 29.72 5.01
N LEU A 7 -21.04 30.39 3.86
CA LEU A 7 -20.28 29.92 2.70
C LEU A 7 -18.76 29.93 2.99
N PHE A 8 -18.26 30.96 3.68
CA PHE A 8 -16.86 31.04 4.10
C PHE A 8 -16.50 30.00 5.18
N LEU A 9 -17.42 29.70 6.10
CA LEU A 9 -17.24 28.67 7.13
C LEU A 9 -17.12 27.27 6.52
N LEU A 10 -17.96 26.97 5.51
CA LEU A 10 -17.94 25.70 4.78
C LEU A 10 -16.66 25.50 3.96
N ILE A 11 -16.12 26.56 3.35
CA ILE A 11 -14.87 26.50 2.58
C ILE A 11 -13.67 26.26 3.51
N SER A 12 -13.70 26.79 4.74
CA SER A 12 -12.59 26.60 5.71
C SER A 12 -12.41 25.15 6.18
N GLN A 13 -13.50 24.38 6.28
CA GLN A 13 -13.46 22.98 6.72
C GLN A 13 -12.77 22.07 5.69
N VAL A 14 -12.79 22.47 4.41
CA VAL A 14 -12.16 21.72 3.31
C VAL A 14 -10.63 21.94 3.27
N PHE A 15 -10.13 23.03 3.86
CA PHE A 15 -8.71 23.41 3.79
C PHE A 15 -7.79 22.74 4.82
N PHE A 16 -8.32 22.04 5.83
CA PHE A 16 -7.52 21.48 6.93
C PHE A 16 -7.62 19.96 7.12
N ALA A 17 -8.38 19.26 6.29
CA ALA A 17 -8.48 17.81 6.35
C ALA A 17 -7.37 17.15 5.51
N GLN A 18 -6.14 17.09 6.03
CA GLN A 18 -5.10 16.24 5.43
C GLN A 18 -5.58 14.79 5.47
N SER A 19 -5.60 14.11 4.33
CA SER A 19 -6.07 12.72 4.26
C SER A 19 -5.13 11.80 5.05
N SER A 20 -5.66 10.71 5.61
CA SER A 20 -4.84 9.68 6.26
C SER A 20 -3.77 9.14 5.31
N PHE A 21 -4.04 9.13 4.00
CA PHE A 21 -3.08 8.70 2.98
C PHE A 21 -1.86 9.62 2.94
N GLU A 22 -2.07 10.93 2.88
CA GLU A 22 -0.96 11.88 2.85
C GLU A 22 -0.21 11.93 4.18
N LYS A 23 -0.90 11.82 5.32
CA LYS A 23 -0.23 11.67 6.64
C LYS A 23 0.63 10.41 6.68
N GLY A 24 0.14 9.30 6.15
CA GLY A 24 0.89 8.07 6.01
C GLY A 24 2.16 8.26 5.17
N ASN A 25 2.05 8.97 4.04
CA ASN A 25 3.19 9.32 3.19
C ASN A 25 4.21 10.17 3.96
N ASP A 26 3.76 11.18 4.69
CA ASP A 26 4.64 12.04 5.49
C ASP A 26 5.39 11.23 6.55
N PHE A 27 4.69 10.36 7.29
CA PHE A 27 5.33 9.46 8.24
C PHE A 27 6.35 8.53 7.55
N TYR A 28 6.03 8.00 6.38
CA TYR A 28 6.95 7.17 5.60
C TYR A 28 8.22 7.92 5.21
N GLN A 29 8.10 9.14 4.66
CA GLN A 29 9.25 9.97 4.29
C GLN A 29 10.14 10.32 5.49
N ASN A 30 9.54 10.44 6.68
CA ASN A 30 10.25 10.67 7.93
C ASN A 30 10.78 9.40 8.61
N GLY A 31 10.69 8.23 7.96
CA GLY A 31 11.16 6.95 8.52
C GLY A 31 10.29 6.38 9.65
N LYS A 32 9.13 6.99 9.91
CA LYS A 32 8.19 6.63 10.97
C LYS A 32 7.22 5.55 10.50
N TYR A 33 7.76 4.40 10.08
CA TYR A 33 6.99 3.36 9.37
C TYR A 33 5.82 2.79 10.16
N GLN A 34 5.94 2.64 11.49
CA GLN A 34 4.84 2.13 12.32
C GLN A 34 3.67 3.13 12.39
N GLN A 35 3.95 4.43 12.34
CA GLN A 35 2.92 5.48 12.30
C GLN A 35 2.30 5.57 10.90
N ALA A 36 3.11 5.43 9.84
CA ALA A 36 2.62 5.34 8.47
C ALA A 36 1.63 4.17 8.29
N ILE A 37 1.95 2.99 8.84
CA ILE A 37 1.05 1.83 8.84
C ILE A 37 -0.29 2.17 9.50
N ALA A 38 -0.27 2.82 10.68
CA ALA A 38 -1.52 3.17 11.37
C ALA A 38 -2.41 4.09 10.54
N GLU A 39 -1.83 5.11 9.89
CA GLU A 39 -2.58 6.01 9.01
C GLU A 39 -3.14 5.30 7.77
N TYR A 40 -2.36 4.42 7.15
CA TYR A 40 -2.84 3.64 6.01
C TYR A 40 -3.90 2.60 6.39
N GLU A 41 -3.76 1.92 7.53
CA GLU A 41 -4.76 0.97 8.03
C GLU A 41 -6.07 1.65 8.44
N ASN A 42 -6.02 2.91 8.89
CA ASN A 42 -7.22 3.69 9.13
C ASN A 42 -8.06 3.88 7.84
N ILE A 43 -7.43 4.02 6.67
CA ILE A 43 -8.16 4.10 5.39
C ILE A 43 -8.96 2.81 5.15
N ILE A 44 -8.36 1.66 5.46
CA ILE A 44 -9.02 0.36 5.32
C ILE A 44 -10.14 0.20 6.37
N LYS A 45 -9.87 0.60 7.61
CA LYS A 45 -10.81 0.46 8.74
C LYS A 45 -12.06 1.33 8.57
N GLU A 46 -11.90 2.53 8.04
CA GLU A 46 -13.00 3.46 7.76
C GLU A 46 -13.68 3.19 6.41
N ASP A 47 -13.40 2.03 5.77
CA ASP A 47 -13.92 1.62 4.46
C ASP A 47 -13.78 2.70 3.37
N GLN A 48 -12.67 3.45 3.44
CA GLN A 48 -12.33 4.46 2.45
C GLN A 48 -11.76 3.81 1.18
N GLN A 49 -11.62 4.60 0.12
CA GLN A 49 -11.16 4.11 -1.18
C GLN A 49 -9.77 3.45 -1.07
N GLN A 50 -9.74 2.14 -1.28
CA GLN A 50 -8.52 1.34 -1.31
C GLN A 50 -7.91 1.38 -2.72
N SER A 51 -6.61 1.64 -2.80
CA SER A 51 -5.88 1.77 -4.06
C SER A 51 -4.65 0.86 -4.11
N ALA A 52 -4.12 0.60 -5.31
CA ALA A 52 -2.86 -0.12 -5.45
C ALA A 52 -1.72 0.59 -4.70
N GLU A 53 -1.70 1.93 -4.74
CA GLU A 53 -0.70 2.78 -4.06
C GLU A 53 -0.76 2.61 -2.53
N LEU A 54 -1.97 2.52 -1.95
CA LEU A 54 -2.17 2.26 -0.51
C LEU A 54 -1.49 0.96 -0.08
N TYR A 55 -1.80 -0.12 -0.78
CA TYR A 55 -1.23 -1.43 -0.49
C TYR A 55 0.27 -1.49 -0.80
N TYR A 56 0.74 -0.83 -1.86
CA TYR A 56 2.17 -0.70 -2.15
C TYR A 56 2.91 0.00 -1.01
N ASN A 57 2.37 1.10 -0.48
CA ASN A 57 2.98 1.85 0.61
C ASN A 57 2.94 1.10 1.96
N LEU A 58 1.84 0.40 2.27
CA LEU A 58 1.80 -0.55 3.39
C LEU A 58 2.89 -1.63 3.26
N GLY A 59 3.00 -2.22 2.07
CA GLY A 59 4.03 -3.21 1.75
C GLY A 59 5.45 -2.69 2.00
N ASN A 60 5.73 -1.45 1.59
CA ASN A 60 7.00 -0.77 1.82
C ASN A 60 7.26 -0.54 3.31
N CYS A 61 6.26 -0.07 4.07
CA CYS A 61 6.40 0.14 5.52
C CYS A 61 6.73 -1.18 6.24
N TYR A 62 5.98 -2.24 5.94
CA TYR A 62 6.21 -3.57 6.51
C TYR A 62 7.58 -4.12 6.13
N TYR A 63 8.02 -3.92 4.88
CA TYR A 63 9.37 -4.30 4.42
C TYR A 63 10.45 -3.59 5.23
N LYS A 64 10.34 -2.27 5.42
CA LYS A 64 11.30 -1.46 6.18
C LYS A 64 11.38 -1.86 7.66
N LEU A 65 10.31 -2.41 8.21
CA LEU A 65 10.26 -2.97 9.57
C LEU A 65 10.66 -4.45 9.63
N ASN A 66 11.16 -5.03 8.54
CA ASN A 66 11.49 -6.45 8.41
C ASN A 66 10.32 -7.40 8.73
N LYS A 67 9.08 -6.91 8.59
CA LYS A 67 7.86 -7.70 8.73
C LYS A 67 7.53 -8.30 7.36
N VAL A 68 8.24 -9.38 7.01
CA VAL A 68 8.26 -9.96 5.66
C VAL A 68 6.89 -10.43 5.18
N ALA A 69 6.17 -11.23 5.98
CA ALA A 69 4.86 -11.76 5.62
C ALA A 69 3.82 -10.68 5.28
N PRO A 70 3.56 -9.67 6.12
CA PRO A 70 2.63 -8.61 5.77
C PRO A 70 3.13 -7.73 4.62
N SER A 71 4.44 -7.61 4.41
CA SER A 71 4.97 -6.92 3.22
C SER A 71 4.56 -7.62 1.93
N ILE A 72 4.78 -8.94 1.85
CA ILE A 72 4.39 -9.78 0.71
C ILE A 72 2.88 -9.67 0.46
N TYR A 73 2.07 -9.85 1.50
CA TYR A 73 0.61 -9.75 1.41
C TYR A 73 0.16 -8.43 0.78
N ASN A 74 0.71 -7.31 1.25
CA ASN A 74 0.32 -5.99 0.77
C ASN A 74 0.79 -5.74 -0.68
N TYR A 75 1.98 -6.18 -1.08
CA TYR A 75 2.37 -6.10 -2.48
C TYR A 75 1.50 -6.97 -3.40
N GLU A 76 1.12 -8.17 -2.96
CA GLU A 76 0.21 -9.02 -3.74
C GLU A 76 -1.18 -8.38 -3.87
N LYS A 77 -1.70 -7.75 -2.81
CA LYS A 77 -2.93 -6.94 -2.88
C LYS A 77 -2.81 -5.77 -3.85
N ALA A 78 -1.68 -5.06 -3.86
CA ALA A 78 -1.44 -3.98 -4.83
C ALA A 78 -1.47 -4.50 -6.27
N LEU A 79 -0.89 -5.68 -6.55
CA LEU A 79 -0.90 -6.31 -7.87
C LEU A 79 -2.27 -6.84 -8.30
N VAL A 80 -3.16 -7.18 -7.37
CA VAL A 80 -4.57 -7.48 -7.69
C VAL A 80 -5.26 -6.23 -8.26
N LEU A 81 -4.98 -5.05 -7.70
CA LEU A 81 -5.59 -3.78 -8.14
C LEU A 81 -4.90 -3.17 -9.36
N LYS A 82 -3.59 -3.36 -9.50
CA LYS A 82 -2.80 -2.90 -10.63
C LYS A 82 -1.87 -4.02 -11.11
N PRO A 83 -2.41 -4.95 -11.93
CA PRO A 83 -1.61 -6.05 -12.45
C PRO A 83 -0.42 -5.54 -13.25
N GLY A 84 0.75 -6.14 -13.02
CA GLY A 84 1.96 -5.85 -13.80
C GLY A 84 2.72 -4.59 -13.41
N ASP A 85 2.40 -3.94 -12.28
CA ASP A 85 3.16 -2.79 -11.79
C ASP A 85 4.64 -3.16 -11.52
N PRO A 86 5.62 -2.64 -12.30
CA PRO A 86 7.00 -3.11 -12.23
C PRO A 86 7.66 -2.85 -10.87
N GLN A 87 7.33 -1.71 -10.25
CA GLN A 87 7.83 -1.31 -8.94
C GLN A 87 7.34 -2.28 -7.87
N THR A 88 6.04 -2.59 -7.86
CA THR A 88 5.46 -3.55 -6.93
C THR A 88 6.02 -4.96 -7.13
N LEU A 89 6.16 -5.42 -8.39
CA LEU A 89 6.77 -6.73 -8.70
C LEU A 89 8.21 -6.82 -8.19
N ASN A 90 8.99 -5.77 -8.38
CA ASN A 90 10.38 -5.72 -7.92
C ASN A 90 10.46 -5.77 -6.39
N ASN A 91 9.64 -4.98 -5.68
CA ASN A 91 9.62 -4.97 -4.22
C ASN A 91 9.11 -6.29 -3.64
N LEU A 92 8.11 -6.92 -4.27
CA LEU A 92 7.65 -8.26 -3.92
C LEU A 92 8.77 -9.29 -4.05
N LYS A 93 9.57 -9.22 -5.12
CA LYS A 93 10.73 -10.10 -5.31
C LYS A 93 11.77 -9.92 -4.20
N PHE A 94 12.04 -8.68 -3.77
CA PHE A 94 12.92 -8.45 -2.63
C PHE A 94 12.33 -8.99 -1.31
N ALA A 95 11.05 -8.76 -1.05
CA ALA A 95 10.38 -9.27 0.15
C ALA A 95 10.40 -10.80 0.19
N LYS A 96 10.12 -11.47 -0.93
CA LYS A 96 10.19 -12.94 -1.04
C LYS A 96 11.60 -13.51 -0.80
N LYS A 97 12.66 -12.76 -1.10
CA LYS A 97 14.03 -13.20 -0.78
C LYS A 97 14.35 -13.17 0.71
N LEU A 98 13.57 -12.44 1.51
CA LEU A 98 13.74 -12.36 2.97
C LEU A 98 12.96 -13.46 3.71
N THR A 99 12.22 -14.33 3.00
CA THR A 99 11.58 -15.48 3.64
C THR A 99 12.65 -16.48 4.07
N ILE A 100 12.54 -17.00 5.30
CA ILE A 100 13.51 -17.95 5.87
C ILE A 100 13.57 -19.22 5.01
N ASP A 101 12.42 -19.66 4.51
CA ASP A 101 12.31 -20.74 3.54
C ASP A 101 12.30 -20.12 2.13
N GLU A 102 13.38 -20.32 1.38
CA GLU A 102 13.40 -20.01 -0.05
C GLU A 102 12.38 -20.94 -0.73
N ILE A 103 11.18 -20.43 -1.03
CA ILE A 103 10.24 -21.14 -1.89
C ILE A 103 10.83 -21.09 -3.30
N LYS A 104 11.66 -22.07 -3.64
CA LYS A 104 12.15 -22.24 -5.01
C LYS A 104 10.94 -22.38 -5.91
N GLU A 105 10.74 -21.43 -6.81
CA GLU A 105 9.72 -21.56 -7.84
C GLU A 105 10.02 -22.85 -8.61
N VAL A 106 9.16 -23.85 -8.47
CA VAL A 106 9.34 -25.11 -9.19
C VAL A 106 9.23 -24.77 -10.67
N PRO A 107 10.28 -25.06 -11.47
CA PRO A 107 10.25 -24.74 -12.88
C PRO A 107 8.98 -25.34 -13.50
N LYS A 108 8.23 -24.53 -14.25
CA LYS A 108 7.02 -24.98 -14.94
C LYS A 108 7.45 -25.99 -16.01
N VAL A 109 7.33 -27.27 -15.70
CA VAL A 109 7.61 -28.38 -16.61
C VAL A 109 6.32 -28.93 -17.21
N GLY A 110 6.43 -29.58 -18.38
CA GLY A 110 5.33 -30.32 -19.00
C GLY A 110 4.11 -29.47 -19.37
N PHE A 111 2.91 -30.03 -19.15
CA PHE A 111 1.62 -29.45 -19.57
C PHE A 111 1.33 -28.06 -18.99
N ALA A 112 1.95 -27.68 -17.87
CA ALA A 112 1.81 -26.34 -17.31
C ALA A 112 2.31 -25.23 -18.25
N LYS A 113 3.23 -25.55 -19.17
CA LYS A 113 3.72 -24.63 -20.21
C LYS A 113 2.73 -24.45 -21.37
N LEU A 114 1.84 -25.41 -21.59
CA LEU A 114 0.90 -25.42 -22.72
C LEU A 114 -0.40 -24.65 -22.43
N ILE A 115 -0.77 -24.46 -21.16
CA ILE A 115 -2.07 -23.90 -20.74
C ILE A 115 -1.97 -22.39 -20.43
N GLN A 116 -0.77 -21.83 -20.33
CA GLN A 116 -0.55 -20.42 -19.96
C GLN A 116 -0.08 -19.52 -21.12
N ASN A 117 -0.21 -19.98 -22.37
CA ASN A 117 0.01 -19.15 -23.57
C ASN A 117 -1.31 -18.66 -24.14
#